data_AF-A0A542YKJ3-F1
#
_entry.id   AF-A0A542YKJ3-F1
#
_cell.length_a   1.000
_cell.length_b   1.000
_cell.length_c   1.000
_cell.angle_alpha   90.00
_cell.angle_beta   90.00
_cell.angle_gamma   90.00
#
_symmetry.space_group_name_H-M   'P 1'
#
loop_
_entity.id
_entity.type
_entity.pdbx_description
1 polymer ?
#
loop_
_entity_poly.entity_id
_entity_poly.type
_entity_poly.pdbx_seq_one_letter_code
_entity_poly.pdbx_strand_id
1 'polypeptide(L)'
;MDEGPRASRFRRRLTMLLLVVYAAFVMVITLTPQMPGSGFVGRVVHRVLASLHARGLFESVNFLTIEFLGNILMFVPLGIFVALLVSRRHWWVLLFLGTIFSGVIELGQLLFLPDRFPEVRDLISNSTGFLLGATASVTFRLIVAHRDGLVERDRREAAQRAANSRHDHQRQ
;
A
#
# COMPACT_ATOMS: atom_id res chain seq x y z
N MET A 1 4.33 10.70 32.00
CA MET A 1 5.56 10.35 31.26
C MET A 1 5.15 10.11 29.81
N ASP A 2 5.56 11.03 28.92
CA ASP A 2 5.41 11.07 27.46
C ASP A 2 4.02 10.81 26.82
N GLU A 3 3.13 11.78 26.98
CA GLU A 3 2.00 11.97 26.06
C GLU A 3 2.53 12.65 24.78
N GLY A 4 3.01 11.86 23.82
CA GLY A 4 3.18 12.36 22.45
C GLY A 4 1.87 12.99 21.94
N PRO A 5 1.91 14.01 21.05
CA PRO A 5 0.73 14.79 20.66
C PRO A 5 -0.43 13.86 20.29
N ARG A 6 -1.61 14.05 20.90
CA ARG A 6 -2.79 13.16 20.80
C ARG A 6 -3.16 12.79 19.36
N ALA A 7 -2.85 13.68 18.42
CA ALA A 7 -3.01 13.47 16.98
C ALA A 7 -2.22 12.26 16.43
N SER A 8 -1.05 11.93 16.99
CA SER A 8 -0.22 10.80 16.52
C SER A 8 -0.83 9.44 16.87
N ARG A 9 -1.39 9.31 18.08
CA ARG A 9 -2.06 8.08 18.54
C ARG A 9 -3.36 7.83 17.79
N PHE A 10 -4.14 8.88 17.53
CA PHE A 10 -5.39 8.78 16.76
C PHE A 10 -5.12 8.36 15.31
N ARG A 11 -4.18 9.03 14.62
CA ARG A 11 -3.79 8.68 13.24
C ARG A 11 -3.32 7.24 13.15
N ARG A 12 -2.47 6.80 14.08
CA ARG A 12 -1.98 5.41 14.13
C ARG A 12 -3.12 4.40 14.32
N ARG A 13 -4.07 4.67 15.23
CA ARG A 13 -5.26 3.81 15.46
C ARG A 13 -6.17 3.76 14.23
N LEU A 14 -6.42 4.89 13.59
CA LEU A 14 -7.21 4.95 12.36
C LEU A 14 -6.53 4.18 11.22
N THR A 15 -5.21 4.35 11.04
CA THR A 15 -4.46 3.57 10.05
C THR A 15 -4.49 2.08 10.34
N MET A 16 -4.39 1.66 11.61
CA MET A 16 -4.55 0.26 11.99
C MET A 16 -5.95 -0.27 11.69
N LEU A 17 -7.00 0.50 12.01
CA LEU A 17 -8.38 0.10 11.71
C LEU A 17 -8.58 -0.07 10.20
N LEU A 18 -8.16 0.93 9.41
CA LEU A 18 -8.24 0.87 7.94
C LEU A 18 -7.43 -0.29 7.38
N LEU A 19 -6.24 -0.56 7.93
CA LEU A 19 -5.43 -1.71 7.54
C LEU A 19 -6.18 -3.02 7.81
N VAL A 20 -6.75 -3.20 9.00
CA VAL A 20 -7.46 -4.44 9.35
C VAL A 20 -8.70 -4.63 8.47
N VAL A 21 -9.49 -3.57 8.27
CA VAL A 21 -10.67 -3.62 7.40
C VAL A 21 -10.26 -3.94 5.96
N TYR A 22 -9.21 -3.30 5.46
CA TYR A 22 -8.71 -3.54 4.11
C TYR A 22 -8.10 -4.93 3.94
N ALA A 23 -7.31 -5.40 4.90
CA ALA A 23 -6.74 -6.74 4.88
C ALA A 23 -7.83 -7.82 4.95
N ALA A 24 -8.88 -7.61 5.74
CA ALA A 24 -10.05 -8.48 5.76
C ALA A 24 -10.79 -8.47 4.42
N PHE A 25 -10.97 -7.30 3.80
CA PHE A 25 -11.52 -7.18 2.45
C PHE A 25 -10.69 -7.95 1.42
N VAL A 26 -9.36 -7.77 1.42
CA VAL A 26 -8.44 -8.51 0.53
C VAL A 26 -8.53 -10.01 0.79
N MET A 27 -8.54 -10.46 2.04
CA MET A 27 -8.71 -11.88 2.37
C MET A 27 -10.05 -12.41 1.86
N VAL A 28 -11.16 -11.69 2.05
CA VAL A 28 -12.46 -12.12 1.51
C VAL A 28 -12.40 -12.23 0.00
N ILE A 29 -11.86 -11.24 -0.71
CA ILE A 29 -11.78 -11.28 -2.17
C ILE A 29 -10.86 -12.41 -2.68
N THR A 30 -9.74 -12.64 -2.00
CA THR A 30 -8.74 -13.66 -2.40
C THR A 30 -9.11 -15.08 -1.98
N LEU A 31 -9.88 -15.25 -0.91
CA LEU A 31 -10.40 -16.54 -0.42
C LEU A 31 -11.81 -16.85 -0.94
N THR A 32 -12.49 -15.89 -1.57
CA THR A 32 -13.71 -16.21 -2.31
C THR A 32 -13.34 -17.12 -3.49
N PRO A 33 -14.08 -18.21 -3.74
CA PRO A 33 -13.82 -19.09 -4.87
C PRO A 33 -13.89 -18.32 -6.19
N GLN A 34 -12.73 -18.01 -6.74
CA GLN A 34 -12.59 -17.54 -8.10
C GLN A 34 -11.93 -18.68 -8.85
N MET A 35 -12.70 -19.58 -9.47
CA MET A 35 -12.08 -20.39 -10.52
C MET A 35 -11.77 -19.42 -11.67
N PRO A 36 -10.66 -19.60 -12.41
CA PRO A 36 -10.39 -18.83 -13.61
C PRO A 36 -11.63 -18.85 -14.53
N GLY A 37 -12.24 -17.69 -14.76
CA GLY A 37 -13.47 -17.55 -15.56
C GLY A 37 -14.81 -17.87 -14.87
N SER A 38 -14.86 -18.27 -13.59
CA SER A 38 -16.13 -18.60 -12.89
C SER A 38 -16.64 -17.52 -11.91
N GLY A 39 -15.81 -16.54 -11.55
CA GLY A 39 -16.26 -15.36 -10.81
C GLY A 39 -17.06 -14.39 -11.70
N PHE A 40 -18.02 -13.65 -11.14
CA PHE A 40 -18.75 -12.60 -11.89
C PHE A 40 -17.78 -11.64 -12.59
N VAL A 41 -16.75 -11.18 -11.87
CA VAL A 41 -15.69 -10.32 -12.39
C VAL A 41 -14.89 -11.02 -13.49
N GLY A 42 -14.46 -12.27 -13.25
CA GLY A 42 -13.70 -13.04 -14.23
C GLY A 42 -14.47 -13.26 -15.55
N ARG A 43 -15.78 -13.55 -15.48
CA ARG A 43 -16.65 -13.65 -16.66
C ARG A 43 -16.78 -12.35 -17.43
N VAL A 44 -16.94 -11.23 -16.72
CA VAL A 44 -17.05 -9.90 -17.36
C VAL A 44 -15.73 -9.55 -18.04
N VAL A 45 -14.60 -9.71 -17.34
CA VAL A 45 -13.26 -9.46 -17.89
C VAL A 45 -13.00 -10.33 -19.11
N HIS A 46 -13.32 -11.62 -19.05
CA HIS A 46 -13.15 -12.54 -20.17
C HIS A 46 -14.00 -12.13 -21.38
N ARG A 47 -15.28 -11.78 -21.18
CA ARG A 47 -16.15 -11.31 -22.28
C ARG A 47 -15.68 -10.00 -22.90
N VAL A 48 -15.21 -9.06 -22.08
CA VAL A 48 -14.68 -7.78 -22.56
C VAL A 48 -13.41 -8.00 -23.36
N LEU A 49 -12.46 -8.79 -22.85
CA LEU A 49 -11.24 -9.16 -23.57
C LEU A 49 -11.57 -9.89 -24.88
N ALA A 50 -12.46 -10.87 -24.86
CA ALA A 50 -12.89 -11.58 -26.07
C ALA A 50 -13.50 -10.62 -27.11
N SER A 51 -14.28 -9.64 -26.66
CA SER A 51 -14.87 -8.63 -27.55
C SER A 51 -13.84 -7.64 -28.12
N LEU A 52 -12.77 -7.36 -27.38
CA LEU A 52 -11.67 -6.49 -27.81
C LEU A 52 -10.73 -7.21 -28.78
N HIS A 53 -10.38 -8.47 -28.48
CA HIS A 53 -9.59 -9.32 -29.37
C HIS A 53 -10.30 -9.57 -30.69
N ALA A 54 -11.63 -9.79 -30.67
CA ALA A 54 -12.43 -9.91 -31.89
C ALA A 54 -12.39 -8.64 -32.78
N ARG A 55 -11.93 -7.50 -32.24
CA ARG A 55 -11.75 -6.23 -32.98
C ARG A 55 -10.28 -5.94 -33.32
N GLY A 56 -9.37 -6.91 -33.11
CA GLY A 56 -7.92 -6.76 -33.33
C GLY A 56 -7.23 -5.85 -32.31
N LEU A 57 -7.87 -5.55 -31.18
CA LEU A 57 -7.32 -4.70 -30.12
C LEU A 57 -6.83 -5.55 -28.96
N PHE A 58 -5.68 -5.18 -28.37
CA PHE A 58 -5.11 -5.81 -27.17
C PHE A 58 -4.78 -7.31 -27.29
N GLU A 59 -4.48 -7.83 -28.48
CA GLU A 59 -4.19 -9.27 -28.68
C GLU A 59 -3.06 -9.83 -27.77
N SER A 60 -2.16 -8.96 -27.28
CA SER A 60 -1.09 -9.33 -26.35
C SER A 60 -1.54 -9.42 -24.87
N VAL A 61 -2.74 -8.95 -24.52
CA VAL A 61 -3.25 -8.92 -23.14
C VAL A 61 -4.21 -10.08 -22.92
N ASN A 62 -3.78 -11.09 -22.19
CA ASN A 62 -4.63 -12.21 -21.83
C ASN A 62 -5.23 -12.06 -20.41
N PHE A 63 -6.14 -12.96 -20.06
CA PHE A 63 -6.79 -13.00 -18.76
C PHE A 63 -5.78 -13.09 -17.60
N LEU A 64 -4.71 -13.88 -17.77
CA LEU A 64 -3.66 -14.06 -16.76
C LEU A 64 -2.92 -12.75 -16.45
N THR A 65 -2.67 -11.91 -17.46
CA THR A 65 -2.05 -10.59 -17.27
C THR A 65 -2.96 -9.67 -16.46
N ILE A 66 -4.28 -9.67 -16.72
CA ILE A 66 -5.22 -8.86 -15.95
C ILE A 66 -5.31 -9.34 -14.50
N GLU A 67 -5.35 -10.65 -14.29
CA GLU A 67 -5.36 -11.24 -12.96
C GLU A 67 -4.08 -10.88 -12.18
N PHE A 68 -2.91 -11.02 -12.82
CA PHE A 68 -1.62 -10.64 -12.26
C PHE A 68 -1.56 -9.16 -11.86
N LEU A 69 -1.99 -8.26 -12.75
CA LEU A 69 -2.03 -6.82 -12.46
C LEU A 69 -3.08 -6.46 -11.41
N GLY A 70 -4.22 -7.15 -11.41
CA GLY A 70 -5.27 -6.98 -10.41
C GLY A 70 -4.78 -7.30 -9.00
N ASN A 71 -4.05 -8.41 -8.85
CA ASN A 71 -3.42 -8.80 -7.60
C ASN A 71 -2.38 -7.76 -7.14
N ILE A 72 -1.51 -7.29 -8.05
CA ILE A 72 -0.56 -6.20 -7.75
C ILE A 72 -1.30 -4.97 -7.22
N LEU A 73 -2.31 -4.49 -7.95
CA LEU A 73 -3.06 -3.28 -7.59
C LEU A 73 -3.79 -3.44 -6.26
N MET A 74 -4.30 -4.62 -5.95
CA MET A 74 -4.97 -4.92 -4.68
C MET A 74 -4.00 -4.91 -3.49
N PHE A 75 -2.74 -5.29 -3.69
CA PHE A 75 -1.74 -5.32 -2.61
C PHE A 75 -1.02 -3.99 -2.40
N VAL A 76 -1.08 -3.06 -3.37
CA VAL A 76 -0.48 -1.72 -3.22
C VAL A 76 -1.01 -0.97 -1.99
N PRO A 77 -2.34 -0.82 -1.76
CA PRO A 77 -2.83 -0.11 -0.58
C PRO A 77 -2.46 -0.80 0.73
N LEU A 78 -2.39 -2.14 0.73
CA LEU A 78 -1.92 -2.91 1.88
C LEU A 78 -0.48 -2.56 2.23
N GLY A 79 0.42 -2.56 1.24
CA GLY A 79 1.81 -2.15 1.39
C GLY A 79 1.95 -0.72 1.91
N ILE A 80 1.10 0.21 1.41
CA ILE A 80 1.06 1.60 1.88
C ILE A 80 0.72 1.66 3.38
N PHE A 81 -0.36 1.01 3.80
CA PHE A 81 -0.82 1.07 5.19
C PHE A 81 0.18 0.42 6.17
N VAL A 82 0.73 -0.74 5.82
CA VAL A 82 1.75 -1.39 6.65
C VAL A 82 3.00 -0.52 6.74
N ALA A 83 3.45 0.03 5.61
CA ALA A 83 4.59 0.94 5.61
C ALA A 83 4.34 2.14 6.52
N LEU A 84 3.14 2.75 6.52
CA LEU A 84 2.79 3.87 7.40
C LEU A 84 2.88 3.53 8.89
N LEU A 85 2.62 2.28 9.28
CA LEU A 85 2.70 1.81 10.67
C LEU A 85 4.09 1.37 11.09
N VAL A 86 4.92 0.92 10.13
CA VAL A 86 6.30 0.50 10.38
C VAL A 86 7.22 1.71 10.53
N SER A 87 8.01 1.71 11.60
CA SER A 87 9.06 2.72 11.82
C SER A 87 10.16 2.60 10.76
N ARG A 88 10.76 3.73 10.36
CA ARG A 88 11.85 3.79 9.38
C ARG A 88 13.03 2.86 9.71
N ARG A 89 13.30 2.64 11.00
CA ARG A 89 14.39 1.74 11.47
C ARG A 89 14.14 0.27 11.11
N HIS A 90 12.89 -0.14 10.97
CA HIS A 90 12.48 -1.52 10.73
C HIS A 90 11.92 -1.72 9.32
N TRP A 91 12.38 -0.93 8.34
CA TRP A 91 11.89 -1.00 6.96
C TRP A 91 12.06 -2.40 6.34
N TRP A 92 13.10 -3.13 6.75
CA TRP A 92 13.38 -4.49 6.29
C TRP A 92 12.24 -5.48 6.61
N VAL A 93 11.45 -5.21 7.65
CA VAL A 93 10.29 -6.03 8.03
C VAL A 93 9.23 -6.03 6.92
N LEU A 94 9.16 -4.96 6.11
CA LEU A 94 8.25 -4.87 4.95
C LEU A 94 8.56 -5.95 3.89
N LEU A 95 9.82 -6.34 3.74
CA LEU A 95 10.21 -7.39 2.78
C LEU A 95 9.58 -8.74 3.16
N PHE A 96 9.54 -9.04 4.46
CA PHE A 96 9.02 -10.31 4.97
C PHE A 96 7.50 -10.30 5.13
N LEU A 97 6.91 -9.17 5.54
CA LEU A 97 5.46 -9.04 5.75
C LEU A 97 4.65 -9.32 4.48
N GLY A 98 5.12 -8.83 3.32
CA GLY A 98 4.45 -9.07 2.04
C GLY A 98 4.41 -10.57 1.70
N THR A 99 5.56 -11.25 1.83
CA THR A 99 5.68 -12.68 1.55
C THR A 99 4.90 -13.54 2.55
N ILE A 100 4.97 -13.22 3.85
CA ILE A 100 4.21 -13.94 4.89
C ILE A 100 2.71 -13.79 4.64
N PHE A 101 2.23 -12.57 4.36
CA PHE A 101 0.81 -12.34 4.13
C PHE A 101 0.31 -13.06 2.87
N SER A 102 1.10 -13.07 1.79
CA SER A 102 0.76 -13.86 0.60
C SER A 102 0.78 -15.36 0.87
N GLY A 103 1.75 -15.86 1.65
CA GLY A 103 1.80 -17.27 2.05
C GLY A 103 0.61 -17.68 2.93
N VAL A 104 0.11 -16.78 3.79
CA VAL A 104 -1.13 -17.01 4.56
C VAL A 104 -2.34 -17.14 3.63
N ILE A 105 -2.41 -16.34 2.56
CA ILE A 105 -3.48 -16.42 1.57
C ILE A 105 -3.40 -17.74 0.81
N GLU A 106 -2.22 -18.14 0.33
CA GLU A 106 -2.01 -19.43 -0.34
C GLU A 106 -2.35 -20.62 0.56
N LEU A 107 -1.94 -20.58 1.82
CA LEU A 107 -2.28 -21.62 2.80
C LEU A 107 -3.79 -21.66 3.05
N GLY A 108 -4.45 -20.51 3.17
CA GLY A 108 -5.90 -20.43 3.29
C GLY A 108 -6.60 -21.01 2.05
N GLN A 109 -6.10 -20.71 0.86
CA GLN A 109 -6.65 -21.28 -0.37
C GLN A 109 -6.49 -22.80 -0.41
N LEU A 110 -5.31 -23.31 -0.05
CA LEU A 110 -5.05 -24.75 0.00
C LEU A 110 -5.95 -25.49 1.01
N LEU A 111 -6.21 -24.87 2.17
CA LEU A 111 -7.00 -25.49 3.24
C LEU A 111 -8.52 -25.37 3.03
N PHE A 112 -8.99 -24.31 2.37
CA PHE A 112 -10.41 -23.98 2.30
C PHE A 112 -11.00 -24.04 0.88
N LEU A 113 -10.19 -24.18 -0.17
CA LEU A 113 -10.64 -24.29 -1.56
C LEU A 113 -10.10 -25.58 -2.21
N PRO A 114 -10.88 -26.67 -2.23
CA PRO A 114 -10.46 -28.00 -2.69
C PRO A 114 -9.94 -28.08 -4.13
N ASP A 115 -10.32 -27.11 -4.98
CA ASP A 115 -9.97 -27.06 -6.41
C ASP A 115 -8.95 -25.96 -6.75
N ARG A 116 -8.38 -25.28 -5.74
CA ARG A 116 -7.45 -24.17 -5.95
C ARG A 116 -6.04 -24.56 -5.55
N PHE A 117 -5.16 -24.63 -6.54
CA PHE A 117 -3.74 -24.86 -6.31
C PHE A 117 -3.03 -23.53 -6.03
N PRO A 118 -2.18 -23.46 -4.98
CA PRO A 118 -1.29 -22.32 -4.77
C PRO A 118 -0.41 -22.12 -6.00
N GLU A 119 -0.47 -20.92 -6.59
CA GLU A 119 0.35 -20.58 -7.74
C GLU A 119 1.45 -19.60 -7.33
N VAL A 120 2.70 -19.92 -7.68
CA VAL A 120 3.85 -19.03 -7.46
C VAL A 120 3.63 -17.64 -8.08
N ARG A 121 2.82 -17.56 -9.14
CA ARG A 121 2.42 -16.29 -9.77
C ARG A 121 1.64 -15.39 -8.80
N ASP A 122 0.77 -15.96 -7.97
CA ASP A 122 0.01 -15.20 -6.98
C ASP A 122 0.96 -14.68 -5.91
N LEU A 123 1.89 -15.50 -5.43
CA LEU A 123 2.95 -15.09 -4.50
C LEU A 123 3.72 -13.88 -5.01
N ILE A 124 4.15 -13.95 -6.27
CA ILE A 124 4.93 -12.91 -6.93
C ILE A 124 4.08 -11.64 -7.07
N SER A 125 2.88 -11.73 -7.65
CA SER A 125 2.03 -10.57 -7.91
C SER A 125 1.66 -9.81 -6.63
N ASN A 126 1.25 -10.54 -5.59
CA ASN A 126 0.93 -10.02 -4.27
C ASN A 126 2.14 -9.34 -3.62
N SER A 127 3.29 -10.03 -3.63
CA SER A 127 4.54 -9.49 -3.07
C SER A 127 5.00 -8.24 -3.82
N THR A 128 4.92 -8.22 -5.15
CA THR A 128 5.24 -7.05 -5.98
C THR A 128 4.33 -5.88 -5.64
N GLY A 129 3.01 -6.08 -5.59
CA GLY A 129 2.06 -5.03 -5.21
C GLY A 129 2.35 -4.44 -3.84
N PHE A 130 2.58 -5.31 -2.85
CA PHE A 130 2.93 -4.89 -1.50
C PHE A 130 4.21 -4.03 -1.47
N LEU A 131 5.26 -4.48 -2.14
CA LEU A 131 6.54 -3.76 -2.19
C LEU A 131 6.44 -2.42 -2.92
N LEU A 132 5.67 -2.34 -4.00
CA LEU A 132 5.40 -1.09 -4.70
C LEU A 132 4.68 -0.08 -3.80
N GLY A 133 3.62 -0.51 -3.12
CA GLY A 133 2.90 0.32 -2.17
C GLY A 133 3.76 0.78 -0.99
N ALA A 134 4.54 -0.15 -0.44
CA ALA A 134 5.46 0.14 0.66
C ALA A 134 6.53 1.17 0.25
N THR A 135 7.13 0.98 -0.92
CA THR A 135 8.15 1.89 -1.47
C THR A 135 7.56 3.28 -1.72
N ALA A 136 6.38 3.36 -2.35
CA ALA A 136 5.69 4.63 -2.57
C ALA A 136 5.41 5.39 -1.26
N SER A 137 4.95 4.68 -0.23
CA SER A 137 4.71 5.25 1.11
C SER A 137 5.99 5.72 1.81
N VAL A 138 7.09 4.98 1.68
CA VAL A 138 8.40 5.40 2.21
C VAL A 138 8.90 6.64 1.48
N THR A 139 8.89 6.65 0.15
CA THR A 139 9.32 7.78 -0.68
C THR A 139 8.52 9.03 -0.36
N PHE A 140 7.19 8.93 -0.29
CA PHE A 140 6.33 10.05 0.06
C PHE A 140 6.67 10.63 1.44
N ARG A 141 6.90 9.77 2.45
CA ARG A 141 7.31 10.22 3.78
C ARG A 141 8.68 10.89 3.79
N LEU A 142 9.62 10.44 2.96
CA LEU A 142 10.93 11.08 2.83
C LEU A 142 10.81 12.47 2.22
N ILE A 143 10.01 12.62 1.16
CA ILE A 143 9.74 13.91 0.51
C ILE A 143 9.09 14.88 1.50
N VAL A 144 8.04 14.44 2.22
CA VAL A 144 7.35 15.29 3.21
C VAL A 144 8.29 15.70 4.33
N ALA A 145 9.07 14.76 4.89
CA ALA A 145 10.03 15.08 5.96
C ALA A 145 11.12 16.07 5.51
N HIS A 146 11.56 15.98 4.24
CA HIS A 146 12.51 16.94 3.69
C HIS A 146 11.89 18.34 3.55
N ARG A 147 10.64 18.42 3.06
CA ARG A 147 9.91 19.70 2.95
C ARG A 147 9.66 20.35 4.31
N ASP A 148 9.22 19.57 5.29
CA ASP A 148 8.95 20.07 6.64
C ASP A 148 10.21 20.66 7.29
N GLY A 149 11.37 20.03 7.06
CA GLY A 149 12.65 20.54 7.54
C GLY A 149 13.08 21.87 6.93
N LEU A 150 12.76 22.13 5.65
CA LEU A 150 13.01 23.42 5.00
C LEU A 150 12.10 24.51 5.58
N VAL A 151 10.81 24.21 5.73
CA VAL A 151 9.82 25.16 6.29
C VAL A 151 10.16 25.53 7.74
N GLU A 152 10.62 24.58 8.55
CA GLU A 152 11.05 24.86 9.92
C GLU A 152 12.30 25.73 10.00
N ARG A 153 13.25 25.57 9.06
CA ARG A 153 14.45 26.43 8.98
C ARG A 153 14.06 27.87 8.66
N ASP A 154 13.24 28.08 7.62
CA ASP A 154 12.77 29.41 7.23
C ASP A 154 12.01 30.11 8.38
N ARG A 155 11.16 29.36 9.10
CA ARG A 155 10.44 29.89 10.27
C ARG A 155 11.39 30.31 11.40
N ARG A 156 12.45 29.54 11.66
CA ARG A 156 13.47 29.86 12.69
C ARG A 156 14.26 31.10 12.29
N GLU A 157 14.67 31.21 11.03
CA GLU A 157 15.39 32.39 10.53
C GLU A 157 14.52 33.65 10.59
N ALA A 158 13.25 33.57 10.18
CA ALA A 158 12.31 34.68 10.25
C ALA A 158 12.06 35.14 11.70
N ALA A 159 11.88 34.19 12.63
CA ALA A 159 11.71 34.49 14.05
C ALA A 159 12.95 35.17 14.65
N GLN A 160 14.16 34.74 14.24
CA GLN A 160 15.41 35.31 14.72
C GLN A 160 15.66 36.72 14.17
N ARG A 161 15.32 36.98 12.89
CA ARG A 161 15.38 38.33 12.30
C ARG A 161 14.43 39.29 13.01
N ALA A 162 13.20 38.85 13.33
CA ALA A 162 12.22 39.66 14.06
C ALA A 162 12.63 39.94 15.52
N ALA A 163 13.36 39.01 16.16
CA ALA A 163 13.89 39.22 17.50
C ALA A 163 15.04 40.25 17.50
N ASN A 164 15.95 40.16 16.53
CA ASN A 164 17.07 41.10 16.40
C ASN A 164 16.59 42.53 16.10
N SER A 165 15.60 42.71 15.20
CA SER A 165 15.07 44.05 14.89
C SER A 165 14.36 44.73 16.07
N ARG A 166 13.72 43.96 16.96
CA ARG A 166 13.12 44.49 18.19
C ARG A 166 14.16 44.96 19.20
N HIS A 167 15.29 44.25 19.31
CA HIS A 167 16.38 44.65 20.19
C HIS A 167 17.06 45.93 19.73
N ASP A 168 17.20 46.15 18.42
CA ASP A 168 17.80 47.37 17.88
C ASP A 168 16.93 48.61 18.14
N HIS A 169 15.60 48.48 18.07
CA HIS A 169 14.68 49.59 18.40
C HIS A 169 14.62 49.93 19.90
N GLN A 170 15.01 49.04 20.80
CA GLN A 170 15.02 49.32 22.25
C GLN A 170 16.33 49.98 22.72
N ARG A 171 17.37 50.05 21.88
CA ARG A 171 18.66 50.66 22.20
C ARG A 171 18.80 52.11 21.71
N GLN A 172 17.80 52.60 20.96
CA GLN A 172 17.68 53.99 20.52
C GLN A 172 16.71 54.73 21.44
#